data_AF-A0ABD0RUG0-F1
#
_entry.id   AF-A0ABD0RUG0-F1
#
_cell.length_a   1.000
_cell.length_b   1.000
_cell.length_c   1.000
_cell.angle_alpha   90.00
_cell.angle_beta   90.00
_cell.angle_gamma   90.00
#
_symmetry.space_group_name_H-M   'P 1'
#
loop_
_entity.id
_entity.type
_entity.pdbx_description
1 polymer ?
#
loop_
_entity_poly.entity_id
_entity_poly.type
_entity_poly.pdbx_seq_one_letter_code
_entity_poly.pdbx_strand_id
1 'polypeptide(L)'
;EMEKTEANNFLILFRDTGCQFRSLYTYYPEAEEINKLAGIGPKTITPKMIENLYKYSSDKKQFSKIPAKTMSASVDAITIYSHLWQIKKQITPKKLLK
;
A
#
# COMPACT_ATOMS: atom_id res chain seq x y z
N GLU A 1 4.19 -5.50 -16.89
CA GLU A 1 4.28 -5.32 -15.43
C GLU A 1 3.30 -6.24 -14.71
N MET A 2 1.99 -6.09 -14.89
CA MET A 2 0.99 -6.98 -14.25
C MET A 2 1.04 -8.44 -14.72
N GLU A 3 1.28 -8.71 -16.00
CA GLU A 3 1.33 -10.09 -16.56
C GLU A 3 2.59 -10.88 -16.18
N LYS A 4 3.60 -10.23 -15.59
CA LYS A 4 4.87 -10.87 -15.20
C LYS A 4 4.91 -11.30 -13.74
N THR A 5 3.90 -10.93 -12.96
CA THR A 5 3.91 -11.14 -11.52
C THR A 5 2.86 -12.18 -11.17
N GLU A 6 3.26 -13.29 -10.54
CA GLU A 6 2.35 -14.34 -10.01
C GLU A 6 1.47 -13.83 -8.85
N ALA A 7 1.46 -12.53 -8.58
CA ALA A 7 0.65 -11.92 -7.54
C ALA A 7 -0.80 -11.81 -8.02
N ASN A 8 -1.67 -12.61 -7.41
CA ASN A 8 -3.11 -12.57 -7.69
C ASN A 8 -3.81 -11.34 -7.08
N ASN A 9 -3.16 -10.62 -6.16
CA ASN A 9 -3.76 -9.49 -5.46
C ASN A 9 -2.96 -8.20 -5.72
N PHE A 10 -3.60 -7.25 -6.41
CA PHE A 10 -3.03 -5.93 -6.65
C PHE A 10 -3.71 -4.89 -5.76
N LEU A 11 -2.92 -3.95 -5.27
CA LEU A 11 -3.36 -2.88 -4.40
C LEU A 11 -3.00 -1.53 -5.01
N ILE A 12 -3.96 -0.62 -5.07
CA ILE A 12 -3.72 0.77 -5.45
C ILE A 12 -3.39 1.57 -4.21
N LEU A 13 -2.29 2.32 -4.24
CA LEU A 13 -1.99 3.33 -3.23
C LEU A 13 -2.62 4.67 -3.63
N PHE A 14 -3.51 5.16 -2.78
CA PHE A 14 -4.03 6.52 -2.86
C PHE A 14 -3.25 7.48 -1.96
N ARG A 15 -3.17 8.74 -2.37
CA ARG A 15 -2.59 9.82 -1.55
C ARG A 15 -3.45 10.10 -0.32
N ASP A 16 -4.76 10.27 -0.55
CA ASP A 16 -5.75 10.75 0.40
C ASP A 16 -7.14 10.24 -0.02
N THR A 17 -8.17 10.60 0.73
CA THR A 17 -9.59 10.27 0.46
C THR A 17 -10.10 10.74 -0.90
N GLY A 18 -9.39 11.67 -1.55
CA GLY A 18 -9.67 12.10 -2.92
C GLY A 18 -9.35 11.05 -4.00
N CYS A 19 -8.99 9.81 -3.63
CA CYS A 19 -8.72 8.70 -4.55
C CYS A 19 -7.68 9.03 -5.64
N GLN A 20 -6.72 9.89 -5.31
CA GLN A 20 -5.63 10.26 -6.21
C GLN A 20 -4.61 9.13 -6.28
N PHE A 21 -4.54 8.46 -7.43
CA PHE A 21 -3.59 7.39 -7.71
C PHE A 21 -2.14 7.85 -7.49
N ARG A 22 -1.34 7.02 -6.81
CA ARG A 22 0.09 7.28 -6.57
C ARG A 22 0.99 6.15 -7.08
N SER A 23 0.62 4.93 -6.77
CA SER A 23 1.41 3.73 -7.02
C SER A 23 0.53 2.50 -7.04
N LEU A 24 1.06 1.44 -7.63
CA LEU A 24 0.52 0.11 -7.64
C LEU A 24 1.43 -0.80 -6.81
N TYR A 25 0.82 -1.62 -5.98
CA TYR A 25 1.49 -2.61 -5.15
C TYR A 25 0.91 -4.00 -5.41
N THR A 26 1.67 -5.01 -5.02
CA THR A 26 1.28 -6.41 -5.05
C THR A 26 1.23 -6.92 -3.63
N TYR A 27 0.13 -7.59 -3.27
CA TYR A 27 -0.08 -8.17 -1.95
C TYR A 27 0.12 -9.68 -1.98
N TYR A 28 0.98 -10.16 -1.09
CA TYR A 28 1.25 -11.58 -0.90
C TYR A 28 0.64 -12.01 0.44
N PRO A 29 -0.55 -12.63 0.46
CA PRO A 29 -1.20 -13.03 1.71
C PRO A 29 -0.40 -14.06 2.52
N GLU A 30 0.43 -14.87 1.86
CA GLU A 30 1.28 -15.87 2.53
C GLU A 30 2.45 -15.25 3.32
N ALA A 31 2.98 -14.13 2.83
CA ALA A 31 4.10 -13.41 3.46
C ALA A 31 3.64 -12.16 4.24
N GLU A 32 2.35 -11.81 4.14
CA GLU A 32 1.78 -10.54 4.61
C GLU A 32 2.55 -9.30 4.11
N GLU A 33 3.18 -9.41 2.94
CA GLU A 33 4.01 -8.36 2.36
C GLU A 33 3.31 -7.62 1.22
N ILE A 34 3.53 -6.31 1.17
CA ILE A 34 2.99 -5.41 0.14
C ILE A 34 4.18 -4.74 -0.55
N ASN A 35 4.50 -5.20 -1.76
CA ASN A 35 5.65 -4.70 -2.51
C ASN A 35 5.22 -3.77 -3.63
N LYS A 36 5.98 -2.69 -3.84
CA LYS A 36 5.68 -1.73 -4.89
C LYS A 36 5.95 -2.36 -6.25
N LEU A 37 4.94 -2.36 -7.11
CA LEU A 37 5.09 -2.76 -8.51
C LEU A 37 5.48 -1.55 -9.36
N ALA A 38 4.71 -0.46 -9.28
CA ALA A 38 4.94 0.73 -10.10
C ALA A 38 4.50 2.03 -9.40
N GLY A 39 5.06 3.16 -9.83
CA GLY A 39 4.68 4.51 -9.36
C GLY A 39 5.54 5.09 -8.23
N ILE A 40 5.01 6.15 -7.60
CA ILE A 40 5.70 6.95 -6.58
C ILE A 40 5.22 6.60 -5.17
N GLY A 41 6.13 6.10 -4.33
CA GLY A 41 5.84 5.66 -2.96
C GLY A 41 6.97 4.82 -2.35
N PRO A 42 6.83 4.42 -1.08
CA PRO A 42 7.77 3.53 -0.39
C PRO A 42 7.98 2.20 -1.15
N LYS A 43 9.11 1.52 -0.93
CA LYS A 43 9.39 0.25 -1.61
C LYS A 43 8.46 -0.87 -1.16
N THR A 44 8.18 -0.92 0.15
CA THR A 44 7.34 -1.92 0.79
C THR A 44 6.43 -1.21 1.77
N ILE A 45 5.18 -1.64 1.87
CA ILE A 45 4.19 -1.14 2.83
C ILE A 45 3.94 -2.26 3.85
N THR A 46 3.94 -1.90 5.12
CA THR A 46 3.51 -2.80 6.19
C THR A 46 2.07 -2.45 6.59
N PRO A 47 1.28 -3.39 7.12
CA PRO A 47 -0.09 -3.10 7.58
C PRO A 47 -0.15 -1.98 8.64
N LYS A 48 0.93 -1.75 9.39
CA LYS A 48 1.05 -0.64 10.35
C LYS A 48 1.12 0.75 9.70
N MET A 49 1.50 0.82 8.42
CA MET A 49 1.60 2.07 7.67
C MET A 49 0.26 2.50 7.06
N ILE A 50 -0.70 1.58 7.01
CA ILE A 50 -1.99 1.77 6.36
C ILE A 50 -2.93 2.50 7.30
N GLU A 51 -3.56 3.55 6.79
CA GLU A 51 -4.54 4.34 7.51
C GLU A 51 -5.97 3.88 7.18
N ASN A 52 -6.27 3.67 5.89
CA ASN A 52 -7.59 3.26 5.42
C ASN A 52 -7.48 2.18 4.35
N LEU A 53 -8.44 1.26 4.36
CA LEU A 53 -8.62 0.21 3.36
C LEU A 53 -9.85 0.55 2.50
N TYR A 54 -9.74 0.27 1.21
CA TYR A 54 -10.79 0.51 0.22
C TYR A 54 -11.00 -0.74 -0.62
N LYS A 55 -12.26 -1.00 -0.92
CA LYS A 55 -12.71 -2.03 -1.86
C LYS A 55 -13.38 -1.36 -3.04
N TYR A 56 -13.05 -1.80 -4.24
CA TYR A 56 -13.71 -1.38 -5.45
C TYR A 56 -15.02 -2.16 -5.61
N SER A 57 -16.14 -1.45 -5.72
CA SER A 57 -17.42 -2.05 -6.09
C SER A 57 -17.60 -1.85 -7.59
N SER A 58 -17.53 -2.94 -8.35
CA SER A 58 -17.77 -2.94 -9.80
C SER A 58 -19.17 -2.44 -10.16
N ASP A 59 -20.17 -2.77 -9.33
CA ASP A 59 -21.57 -2.35 -9.51
C ASP A 59 -21.72 -0.83 -9.49
N LYS A 60 -21.05 -0.18 -8.54
CA LYS A 60 -21.13 1.28 -8.34
C LYS A 60 -19.98 2.04 -9.02
N LYS A 61 -19.01 1.32 -9.60
CA LYS A 61 -17.75 1.85 -10.14
C LYS A 61 -17.07 2.82 -9.17
N GLN A 62 -17.10 2.50 -7.88
CA GLN A 62 -16.59 3.38 -6.83
C GLN A 62 -15.78 2.60 -5.80
N PHE A 63 -14.80 3.28 -5.21
CA PHE A 63 -14.11 2.80 -4.03
C PHE A 63 -14.94 3.07 -2.78
N SER A 64 -15.21 2.02 -2.01
CA SER A 64 -15.90 2.11 -0.72
C SER A 64 -14.91 1.78 0.38
N LYS A 65 -14.91 2.59 1.44
CA LYS A 65 -14.04 2.37 2.60
C LYS A 65 -14.48 1.12 3.34
N ILE A 66 -13.53 0.25 3.66
CA ILE A 66 -13.77 -0.92 4.50
C ILE A 66 -13.64 -0.47 5.97
N PRO A 67 -14.64 -0.74 6.84
CA PRO A 67 -14.57 -0.36 8.25
C PRO A 67 -13.54 -1.18 9.04
N ALA A 68 -13.21 -2.39 8.56
CA ALA A 68 -12.15 -3.21 9.11
C ALA A 68 -10.76 -2.64 8.76
N LYS A 69 -9.81 -2.81 9.68
CA LYS A 69 -8.38 -2.48 9.48
C LYS A 69 -7.52 -3.69 9.12
N THR A 70 -8.14 -4.88 9.05
CA THR A 70 -7.44 -6.13 8.75
C THR A 70 -7.26 -6.25 7.24
N MET A 71 -6.00 -6.37 6.81
CA MET A 71 -5.69 -6.61 5.40
C MET A 71 -6.26 -7.96 4.95
N SER A 72 -6.88 -7.98 3.78
CA SER A 72 -7.45 -9.20 3.22
C SER A 72 -7.45 -9.10 1.70
N ALA A 73 -7.56 -10.25 1.02
CA ALA A 73 -7.60 -10.33 -0.45
C ALA A 73 -8.79 -9.58 -1.09
N SER A 74 -9.74 -9.09 -0.29
CA SER A 74 -10.88 -8.29 -0.75
C SER A 74 -10.61 -6.78 -0.80
N VAL A 75 -9.40 -6.36 -0.39
CA VAL A 75 -8.96 -4.97 -0.48
C VAL A 75 -8.40 -4.71 -1.87
N ASP A 76 -8.85 -3.65 -2.52
CA ASP A 76 -8.36 -3.24 -3.85
C ASP A 76 -7.45 -2.00 -3.77
N ALA A 77 -7.61 -1.18 -2.72
CA ALA A 77 -6.83 0.03 -2.56
C ALA A 77 -6.63 0.42 -1.10
N ILE A 78 -5.58 1.19 -0.85
CA ILE A 78 -5.16 1.59 0.49
C ILE A 78 -4.70 3.05 0.51
N THR A 79 -4.79 3.69 1.67
CA THR A 79 -4.06 4.92 1.97
C THR A 79 -3.07 4.67 3.09
N ILE A 80 -1.92 5.31 3.03
CA ILE A 80 -0.94 5.30 4.12
C ILE A 80 -0.98 6.62 4.87
N TYR A 81 -0.51 6.62 6.12
CA TYR A 81 -0.45 7.84 6.91
C TYR A 81 0.35 8.94 6.22
N SER A 82 -0.16 10.18 6.27
CA SER A 82 0.47 11.35 5.62
C SER A 82 1.92 11.58 6.06
N HIS A 83 2.27 11.25 7.30
CA HIS A 83 3.62 11.40 7.84
C HIS A 83 4.66 10.47 7.20
N LEU A 84 4.24 9.38 6.54
CA LEU A 84 5.13 8.45 5.85
C LEU A 84 5.57 8.97 4.48
N TRP A 85 4.82 9.91 3.91
CA TRP A 85 5.21 10.63 2.69
C TRP A 85 6.32 11.65 2.94
N GLN A 86 6.41 12.16 4.17
CA GLN A 86 7.52 12.97 4.63
C GLN A 86 8.67 12.01 4.93
N ILE A 87 9.42 11.61 3.90
CA ILE A 87 10.60 10.76 4.04
C ILE A 87 11.54 11.42 5.06
N LYS A 88 11.45 11.03 6.34
CA LYS A 88 12.58 11.17 7.25
C LYS A 88 13.61 10.22 6.66
N LYS A 89 14.63 10.78 6.00
CA LYS A 89 15.93 10.12 5.91
C LYS A 89 16.26 9.72 7.35
N GLN A 90 16.00 8.47 7.69
CA GLN A 90 16.49 7.91 8.94
C GLN A 90 18.00 7.80 8.70
N ILE A 91 18.70 8.86 9.10
CA ILE A 91 20.15 8.89 9.19
C ILE A 91 20.45 7.80 10.22
N THR A 92 20.80 6.61 9.77
CA THR A 92 21.30 5.56 10.65
C THR A 92 22.59 6.11 11.25
N PRO A 93 22.72 6.28 12.59
CA PRO A 93 24.04 6.52 13.14
C PRO A 93 24.82 5.22 12.96
N LYS A 94 25.73 5.19 11.99
CA LYS A 94 26.83 4.22 11.95
C LYS A 94 27.66 4.42 13.22
N LYS A 95 27.32 3.76 14.32
CA LYS A 95 28.23 3.65 15.46
C LYS A 95 29.24 2.55 15.14
N LEU A 96 30.43 3.04 14.82
CA LEU A 96 31.71 2.36 14.69
C LEU A 96 31.82 1.12 15.60
N LEU A 97 32.29 0.02 15.02
CA LEU A 97 32.89 -1.09 15.77
C LEU A 97 33.96 -0.52 16.72
N LYS A 98 33.95 -1.01 17.97
CA LYS A 98 35.10 -0.96 18.88
C LYS A 98 35.82 -2.30 18.81
#